data_AF-A2TZ56-F1
#
_entry.id   AF-A2TZ56-F1
#
_cell.length_a   1.000
_cell.length_b   1.000
_cell.length_c   1.000
_cell.angle_alpha   90.00
_cell.angle_beta   90.00
_cell.angle_gamma   90.00
#
_symmetry.space_group_name_H-M   'P 1'
#
loop_
_entity.id
_entity.type
_entity.pdbx_description
1 polymer ?
#
loop_
_entity_poly.entity_id
_entity_poly.type
_entity_poly.pdbx_seq_one_letter_code
_entity_poly.pdbx_strand_id
1 'polypeptide(L)'
;MDKELSDLKKILQSNFIEIGNKDSVNALKNNDESLFLSITECGLKWQKKKIESLFEVSSINVDDFESEVFKKCIESEYISECLKPSKKNFYFINLSGLYYLESKKNKNLKNLVVKKLQDNFYQEVRWVLKDEEKLIVSLLIVFNAFNEEKAFEITTKNETKIWEFMKEDLSEGLVEIGICKSFQDKIDAKSTKYASGKNFLSGQPSLLSRTGLFIPNNGRYYLELIADADYDFLVSLLFDGFGYSEKLAYVELLEKLGRELFMKSILEDIFDFNDKLRSKILH
;
A
#
# COMPACT_ATOMS: atom_id res chain seq x y z
N MET A 1 -11.99 -29.62 -11.47
CA MET A 1 -11.16 -28.47 -11.10
C MET A 1 -10.74 -27.74 -12.37
N ASP A 2 -9.71 -28.21 -13.09
CA ASP A 2 -9.16 -27.49 -14.25
C ASP A 2 -10.16 -27.30 -15.42
N LYS A 3 -11.01 -28.31 -15.70
CA LYS A 3 -12.04 -28.21 -16.74
C LYS A 3 -13.11 -27.15 -16.42
N GLU A 4 -13.64 -27.17 -15.20
CA GLU A 4 -14.72 -26.30 -14.76
C GLU A 4 -14.25 -24.84 -14.64
N LEU A 5 -13.04 -24.64 -14.10
CA LEU A 5 -12.36 -23.34 -14.09
C LEU A 5 -12.08 -22.84 -15.51
N SER A 6 -11.75 -23.74 -16.46
CA SER A 6 -11.56 -23.37 -17.87
C SER A 6 -12.86 -23.00 -18.57
N ASP A 7 -13.99 -23.64 -18.24
CA ASP A 7 -15.29 -23.32 -18.83
C ASP A 7 -15.81 -21.97 -18.28
N LEU A 8 -15.63 -21.72 -16.98
CA LEU A 8 -15.84 -20.40 -16.35
C LEU A 8 -14.99 -19.29 -17.00
N LYS A 9 -13.71 -19.56 -17.28
CA LYS A 9 -12.81 -18.64 -17.98
C LYS A 9 -13.35 -18.25 -19.36
N LYS A 10 -13.90 -19.19 -20.12
CA LYS A 10 -14.47 -18.91 -21.46
C LYS A 10 -15.69 -18.00 -21.38
N ILE A 11 -16.56 -18.20 -20.40
CA ILE A 11 -17.74 -17.35 -20.18
C ILE A 11 -17.30 -15.90 -19.88
N LEU A 12 -16.30 -15.74 -19.00
CA LEU A 12 -15.72 -14.42 -18.71
C LEU A 12 -15.09 -13.76 -19.95
N GLN A 13 -14.38 -14.54 -20.78
CA GLN A 13 -13.79 -14.03 -22.03
C GLN A 13 -14.87 -13.49 -22.98
N SER A 14 -15.94 -14.27 -23.21
CA SER A 14 -17.06 -13.87 -24.06
C SER A 14 -17.73 -12.59 -23.56
N ASN A 15 -18.01 -12.51 -22.25
CA ASN A 15 -18.63 -11.33 -21.64
C ASN A 15 -17.74 -10.09 -21.73
N PHE A 16 -16.41 -10.25 -21.56
CA PHE A 16 -15.47 -9.14 -21.67
C PHE A 16 -15.40 -8.57 -23.10
N ILE A 17 -15.54 -9.44 -24.11
CA ILE A 17 -15.65 -9.04 -25.52
C ILE A 17 -16.98 -8.30 -25.76
N GLU A 18 -18.09 -8.82 -25.23
CA GLU A 18 -19.44 -8.28 -25.42
C GLU A 18 -19.63 -6.90 -24.76
N ILE A 19 -19.01 -6.68 -23.60
CA ILE A 19 -19.07 -5.41 -22.86
C ILE A 19 -18.04 -4.38 -23.39
N GLY A 20 -17.12 -4.80 -24.26
CA GLY A 20 -15.89 -4.10 -24.58
C GLY A 20 -16.01 -2.79 -25.37
N ASN A 21 -15.36 -1.75 -24.84
CA ASN A 21 -14.83 -0.60 -25.59
C ASN A 21 -13.65 -1.07 -26.48
N LYS A 22 -13.35 -0.37 -27.58
CA LYS A 22 -12.31 -0.70 -28.57
C LYS A 22 -10.95 -1.00 -27.93
N ASP A 23 -10.59 -0.28 -26.88
CA ASP A 23 -9.32 -0.45 -26.17
C ASP A 23 -9.22 -1.77 -25.39
N SER A 24 -10.33 -2.24 -24.82
CA SER A 24 -10.39 -3.52 -24.07
C SER A 24 -10.26 -4.71 -25.01
N VAL A 25 -10.88 -4.62 -26.19
CA VAL A 25 -10.76 -5.65 -27.24
C VAL A 25 -9.32 -5.68 -27.80
N ASN A 26 -8.67 -4.53 -27.91
CA ASN A 26 -7.26 -4.46 -28.30
C ASN A 26 -6.34 -5.05 -27.23
N ALA A 27 -6.60 -4.82 -25.94
CA ALA A 27 -5.81 -5.41 -24.86
C ALA A 27 -5.90 -6.94 -24.83
N LEU A 28 -7.09 -7.52 -25.08
CA LEU A 28 -7.26 -8.97 -25.25
C LEU A 28 -6.45 -9.53 -26.42
N LYS A 29 -6.44 -8.83 -27.55
CA LYS A 29 -5.68 -9.23 -28.74
C LYS A 29 -4.17 -9.15 -28.52
N ASN A 30 -3.69 -8.15 -27.77
CA ASN A 30 -2.26 -7.92 -27.54
C ASN A 30 -1.65 -8.89 -26.50
N ASN A 31 -2.47 -9.43 -25.59
CA ASN A 31 -1.99 -10.32 -24.52
C ASN A 31 -2.16 -11.82 -24.87
N ASP A 32 -2.12 -12.18 -26.16
CA ASP A 32 -2.19 -13.56 -26.65
C ASP A 32 -3.24 -14.42 -25.91
N GLU A 33 -4.50 -13.95 -25.88
CA GLU A 33 -5.67 -14.56 -25.24
C GLU A 33 -5.65 -14.66 -23.70
N SER A 34 -4.64 -14.13 -23.00
CA SER A 34 -4.63 -14.13 -21.54
C SER A 34 -5.68 -13.16 -21.00
N LEU A 35 -6.84 -13.73 -20.61
CA LEU A 35 -7.93 -13.00 -19.98
C LEU A 35 -7.45 -12.35 -18.67
N PHE A 36 -6.59 -13.04 -17.92
CA PHE A 36 -6.04 -12.52 -16.67
C PHE A 36 -5.22 -11.24 -16.87
N LEU A 37 -4.28 -11.24 -17.82
CA LEU A 37 -3.51 -10.04 -18.17
C LEU A 37 -4.43 -8.91 -18.69
N SER A 38 -5.44 -9.27 -19.47
CA SER A 38 -6.37 -8.30 -20.05
C SER A 38 -7.28 -7.64 -19.00
N ILE A 39 -7.79 -8.43 -18.05
CA ILE A 39 -8.60 -7.94 -16.92
C ILE A 39 -7.75 -7.08 -15.99
N THR A 40 -6.51 -7.49 -15.70
CA THR A 40 -5.62 -6.72 -14.84
C THR A 40 -5.26 -5.38 -15.47
N GLU A 41 -4.80 -5.35 -16.73
CA GLU A 41 -4.52 -4.11 -17.47
C GLU A 41 -5.75 -3.20 -17.67
N CYS A 42 -6.92 -3.77 -17.94
CA CYS A 42 -8.14 -2.97 -18.08
C CYS A 42 -8.70 -2.51 -16.73
N GLY A 43 -8.50 -3.30 -15.67
CA GLY A 43 -8.99 -3.01 -14.33
C GLY A 43 -8.25 -1.89 -13.62
N LEU A 44 -7.07 -1.57 -14.11
CA LEU A 44 -6.29 -0.38 -13.79
C LEU A 44 -6.98 0.88 -14.39
N LYS A 45 -7.38 0.80 -15.66
CA LYS A 45 -8.13 1.87 -16.34
C LYS A 45 -9.61 1.98 -15.95
N TRP A 46 -10.22 0.91 -15.43
CA TRP A 46 -11.65 0.85 -15.09
C TRP A 46 -11.86 0.87 -13.58
N GLN A 47 -12.92 1.52 -13.11
CA GLN A 47 -13.23 1.56 -11.69
C GLN A 47 -13.52 0.14 -11.14
N LYS A 48 -12.91 -0.20 -9.99
CA LYS A 48 -13.08 -1.46 -9.23
C LYS A 48 -14.51 -2.03 -9.23
N LYS A 49 -15.53 -1.18 -9.02
CA LYS A 49 -16.96 -1.56 -9.03
C LYS A 49 -17.46 -2.14 -10.36
N LYS A 50 -16.93 -1.69 -11.51
CA LYS A 50 -17.30 -2.23 -12.83
C LYS A 50 -16.71 -3.63 -13.04
N ILE A 51 -15.49 -3.85 -12.55
CA ILE A 51 -14.83 -5.16 -12.58
C ILE A 51 -15.58 -6.15 -11.67
N GLU A 52 -15.96 -5.72 -10.47
CA GLU A 52 -16.79 -6.53 -9.57
C GLU A 52 -18.15 -6.88 -10.19
N SER A 53 -18.78 -5.94 -10.92
CA SER A 53 -20.02 -6.23 -11.66
C SER A 53 -19.82 -7.22 -12.82
N LEU A 54 -18.63 -7.25 -13.45
CA LEU A 54 -18.29 -8.23 -14.50
C LEU A 54 -18.22 -9.64 -13.94
N PHE A 55 -17.56 -9.80 -12.79
CA PHE A 55 -17.46 -11.07 -12.06
C PHE A 55 -18.84 -11.58 -11.60
N GLU A 56 -19.72 -10.67 -11.19
CA GLU A 56 -21.08 -11.03 -10.84
C GLU A 56 -21.91 -11.45 -12.05
N VAL A 57 -21.75 -10.89 -13.24
CA VAL A 57 -22.53 -11.33 -14.43
C VAL A 57 -22.14 -12.74 -14.86
N SER A 58 -20.86 -13.11 -14.71
CA SER A 58 -20.34 -14.45 -14.99
C SER A 58 -20.57 -15.47 -13.87
N SER A 59 -21.32 -15.10 -12.84
CA SER A 59 -21.54 -15.95 -11.68
C SER A 59 -22.42 -17.14 -12.04
N ILE A 60 -22.10 -18.33 -11.55
CA ILE A 60 -22.87 -19.55 -11.77
C ILE A 60 -23.52 -19.99 -10.45
N ASN A 61 -24.73 -20.56 -10.51
CA ASN A 61 -25.37 -21.10 -9.32
C ASN A 61 -24.60 -22.34 -8.85
N VAL A 62 -24.38 -22.46 -7.55
CA VAL A 62 -23.77 -23.65 -6.92
C VAL A 62 -24.50 -24.95 -7.28
N ASP A 63 -25.81 -24.87 -7.50
CA ASP A 63 -26.65 -26.01 -7.87
C ASP A 63 -26.31 -26.58 -9.26
N ASP A 64 -25.65 -25.79 -10.12
CA ASP A 64 -25.23 -26.22 -11.47
C ASP A 64 -23.92 -27.05 -11.45
N PHE A 65 -23.25 -27.15 -10.30
CA PHE A 65 -21.91 -27.70 -10.17
C PHE A 65 -21.72 -28.66 -8.99
N GLU A 66 -22.81 -29.22 -8.42
CA GLU A 66 -22.75 -30.12 -7.26
C GLU A 66 -21.69 -31.23 -7.43
N SER A 67 -20.52 -30.99 -6.86
CA SER A 67 -19.48 -32.00 -6.72
C SER A 67 -18.45 -31.55 -5.67
N GLU A 68 -17.81 -32.54 -5.06
CA GLU A 68 -16.71 -32.41 -4.10
C GLU A 68 -15.56 -31.50 -4.61
N VAL A 69 -15.49 -31.32 -5.92
CA VAL A 69 -14.51 -30.48 -6.61
C VAL A 69 -14.81 -28.99 -6.43
N PHE A 70 -16.08 -28.59 -6.40
CA PHE A 70 -16.48 -27.20 -6.22
C PHE A 70 -16.14 -26.69 -4.81
N LYS A 71 -16.39 -27.53 -3.79
CA LYS A 71 -15.98 -27.25 -2.41
C LYS A 71 -14.47 -27.04 -2.29
N LYS A 72 -13.66 -27.89 -2.94
CA LYS A 72 -12.20 -27.73 -3.00
C LYS A 72 -11.76 -26.43 -3.69
N CYS A 73 -12.49 -25.97 -4.71
CA CYS A 73 -12.21 -24.70 -5.37
C CYS A 73 -12.52 -23.49 -4.47
N ILE A 74 -13.56 -23.57 -3.64
CA ILE A 74 -13.87 -22.55 -2.62
C ILE A 74 -12.80 -22.56 -1.52
N GLU A 75 -12.46 -23.74 -0.98
CA GLU A 75 -11.43 -23.91 0.06
C GLU A 75 -10.05 -23.43 -0.41
N SER A 76 -9.73 -23.61 -1.69
CA SER A 76 -8.48 -23.13 -2.30
C SER A 76 -8.54 -21.65 -2.74
N GLU A 77 -9.63 -20.95 -2.43
CA GLU A 77 -9.87 -19.54 -2.78
C GLU A 77 -9.74 -19.23 -4.28
N TYR A 78 -10.01 -20.18 -5.17
CA TYR A 78 -9.99 -19.96 -6.63
C TYR A 78 -11.30 -19.42 -7.17
N ILE A 79 -12.39 -19.67 -6.45
CA ILE A 79 -13.72 -19.14 -6.74
C ILE A 79 -14.28 -18.46 -5.48
N SER A 80 -15.09 -17.43 -5.67
CA SER A 80 -15.68 -16.64 -4.59
C SER A 80 -17.19 -16.51 -4.78
N GLU A 81 -17.92 -16.46 -3.67
CA GLU A 81 -19.36 -16.16 -3.69
C GLU A 81 -19.59 -14.68 -4.05
N CYS A 82 -20.67 -14.40 -4.79
CA CYS A 82 -21.10 -13.04 -5.08
C CYS A 82 -21.52 -12.30 -3.81
N LEU A 83 -21.05 -11.06 -3.65
CA LEU A 83 -21.34 -10.22 -2.48
C LEU A 83 -22.75 -9.61 -2.51
N LYS A 84 -23.39 -9.55 -3.69
CA LYS A 84 -24.75 -9.00 -3.81
C LYS A 84 -25.81 -9.92 -3.19
N PRO A 85 -26.69 -9.40 -2.32
CA PRO A 85 -27.77 -10.20 -1.71
C PRO A 85 -28.71 -10.88 -2.72
N SER A 86 -28.91 -10.28 -3.90
CA SER A 86 -29.73 -10.85 -4.98
C SER A 86 -29.08 -12.01 -5.74
N LYS A 87 -27.81 -12.31 -5.46
CA LYS A 87 -27.02 -13.38 -6.07
C LYS A 87 -26.45 -14.35 -5.03
N LYS A 88 -27.20 -14.57 -3.95
CA LYS A 88 -26.88 -15.59 -2.95
C LYS A 88 -26.77 -16.96 -3.63
N ASN A 89 -25.76 -17.77 -3.26
CA ASN A 89 -25.43 -19.06 -3.87
C ASN A 89 -24.85 -19.00 -5.30
N PHE A 90 -24.52 -17.82 -5.81
CA PHE A 90 -23.80 -17.68 -7.07
C PHE A 90 -22.31 -17.43 -6.83
N TYR A 91 -21.46 -18.05 -7.64
CA TYR A 91 -20.00 -18.01 -7.50
C TYR A 91 -19.32 -17.67 -8.82
N PHE A 92 -18.14 -17.06 -8.74
CA PHE A 92 -17.33 -16.71 -9.90
C PHE A 92 -15.86 -17.08 -9.69
N ILE A 93 -15.11 -17.31 -10.77
CA ILE A 93 -13.66 -17.47 -10.70
C ILE A 93 -13.01 -16.12 -10.42
N ASN A 94 -12.31 -16.03 -9.30
CA ASN A 94 -11.65 -14.80 -8.89
C ASN A 94 -10.26 -14.69 -9.54
N LEU A 95 -9.53 -13.61 -9.24
CA LEU A 95 -8.20 -13.37 -9.81
C LEU A 95 -7.20 -14.47 -9.48
N SER A 96 -7.27 -15.06 -8.27
CA SER A 96 -6.40 -16.17 -7.85
C SER A 96 -6.65 -17.43 -8.68
N GLY A 97 -7.92 -17.77 -8.95
CA GLY A 97 -8.27 -18.89 -9.82
C GLY A 97 -7.86 -18.68 -11.27
N LEU A 98 -8.05 -17.48 -11.81
CA LEU A 98 -7.59 -17.12 -13.16
C LEU A 98 -6.07 -17.23 -13.28
N TYR A 99 -5.34 -16.74 -12.28
CA TYR A 99 -3.89 -16.84 -12.22
C TYR A 99 -3.39 -18.28 -12.16
N TYR A 100 -4.04 -19.14 -11.34
CA TYR A 100 -3.71 -20.56 -11.25
C TYR A 100 -3.83 -21.27 -12.61
N LEU A 101 -4.90 -21.00 -13.36
CA LEU A 101 -5.08 -21.58 -14.70
C LEU A 101 -3.99 -21.16 -15.70
N GLU A 102 -3.63 -19.88 -15.69
CA GLU A 102 -2.72 -19.32 -16.68
C GLU A 102 -1.24 -19.60 -16.35
N SER A 103 -0.89 -19.63 -15.06
CA SER A 103 0.46 -19.97 -14.59
C SER A 103 0.87 -21.41 -14.90
N LYS A 104 -0.09 -22.34 -15.01
CA LYS A 104 0.17 -23.71 -15.49
C LYS A 104 0.59 -23.76 -16.96
N LYS A 105 0.08 -22.86 -17.81
CA LYS A 105 0.45 -22.80 -19.24
C LYS A 105 1.76 -22.08 -19.48
N ASN A 106 2.15 -21.16 -18.60
CA ASN A 106 3.32 -20.33 -18.84
C ASN A 106 3.99 -19.95 -17.51
N LYS A 107 5.13 -20.60 -17.16
CA LYS A 107 5.90 -20.28 -15.93
C LYS A 107 6.34 -18.82 -15.88
N ASN A 108 6.50 -18.18 -17.03
CA ASN A 108 6.80 -16.75 -17.13
C ASN A 108 5.62 -15.85 -16.79
N LEU A 109 4.36 -16.31 -16.88
CA LEU A 109 3.19 -15.50 -16.54
C LEU A 109 3.15 -15.15 -15.05
N LYS A 110 3.59 -16.07 -14.17
CA LYS A 110 3.69 -15.82 -12.73
C LYS A 110 4.53 -14.56 -12.46
N ASN A 111 5.75 -14.54 -13.00
CA ASN A 111 6.65 -13.40 -12.81
C ASN A 111 6.21 -12.17 -13.61
N LEU A 112 5.72 -12.35 -14.83
CA LEU A 112 5.34 -11.24 -15.71
C LEU A 112 4.07 -10.53 -15.23
N VAL A 113 3.09 -11.26 -14.67
CA VAL A 113 1.87 -10.64 -14.12
C VAL A 113 2.14 -10.06 -12.75
N VAL A 114 2.88 -10.72 -11.85
CA VAL A 114 3.27 -10.10 -10.59
C VAL A 114 4.04 -8.81 -10.87
N LYS A 115 4.97 -8.84 -11.82
CA LYS A 115 5.71 -7.66 -12.27
C LYS A 115 4.81 -6.62 -12.94
N LYS A 116 3.92 -6.96 -13.89
CA LYS A 116 2.99 -6.00 -14.51
C LYS A 116 1.98 -5.42 -13.53
N LEU A 117 1.46 -6.23 -12.61
CA LEU A 117 0.56 -5.77 -11.55
C LEU A 117 1.30 -4.85 -10.60
N GLN A 118 2.52 -5.19 -10.21
CA GLN A 118 3.38 -4.30 -9.42
C GLN A 118 3.67 -3.03 -10.21
N ASP A 119 4.25 -3.11 -11.40
CA ASP A 119 4.61 -1.98 -12.25
C ASP A 119 3.41 -1.06 -12.50
N ASN A 120 2.25 -1.61 -12.86
CA ASN A 120 1.05 -0.81 -13.09
C ASN A 120 0.40 -0.29 -11.80
N PHE A 121 0.40 -1.06 -10.70
CA PHE A 121 -0.07 -0.60 -9.39
C PHE A 121 0.84 0.52 -8.86
N TYR A 122 2.14 0.43 -9.09
CA TYR A 122 3.12 1.46 -8.77
C TYR A 122 3.02 2.69 -9.68
N GLN A 123 2.63 2.51 -10.95
CA GLN A 123 2.45 3.61 -11.91
C GLN A 123 1.11 4.35 -11.78
N GLU A 124 0.01 3.66 -11.46
CA GLU A 124 -1.32 4.28 -11.36
C GLU A 124 -1.63 4.84 -9.98
N VAL A 125 -1.05 4.27 -8.92
CA VAL A 125 -1.12 4.87 -7.60
C VAL A 125 -0.05 5.95 -7.55
N ARG A 126 -0.46 7.22 -7.59
CA ARG A 126 0.44 8.31 -7.19
C ARG A 126 0.67 8.16 -5.69
N TRP A 127 1.77 7.49 -5.32
CA TRP A 127 2.13 7.25 -3.93
C TRP A 127 2.63 8.53 -3.28
N VAL A 128 1.69 9.41 -2.95
CA VAL A 128 1.97 10.66 -2.26
C VAL A 128 1.61 10.48 -0.80
N LEU A 129 2.61 10.60 0.07
CA LEU A 129 2.37 10.71 1.49
C LEU A 129 1.63 12.02 1.78
N LYS A 130 0.54 11.92 2.54
CA LYS A 130 -0.11 13.09 3.14
C LYS A 130 0.83 13.75 4.14
N ASP A 131 0.59 15.03 4.47
CA ASP A 131 1.41 15.77 5.42
C ASP A 131 1.53 15.05 6.77
N GLU A 132 0.45 14.45 7.27
CA GLU A 132 0.48 13.68 8.51
C GLU A 132 1.29 12.37 8.40
N GLU A 133 1.33 11.74 7.22
CA GLU A 133 2.10 10.52 6.98
C GLU A 133 3.59 10.84 6.86
N LYS A 134 3.94 11.95 6.21
CA LYS A 134 5.32 12.48 6.17
C LYS A 134 5.84 12.80 7.56
N LEU A 135 5.00 13.35 8.43
CA LEU A 135 5.36 13.59 9.83
C LEU A 135 5.71 12.29 10.56
N ILE A 136 4.89 11.24 10.40
CA ILE A 136 5.12 9.93 11.03
C ILE A 136 6.40 9.30 10.50
N VAL A 137 6.59 9.29 9.18
CA VAL A 137 7.80 8.74 8.57
C VAL A 137 9.04 9.49 9.08
N SER A 138 8.99 10.82 9.14
CA SER A 138 10.09 11.64 9.64
C SER A 138 10.38 11.38 11.12
N LEU A 139 9.35 11.19 11.94
CA LEU A 139 9.50 10.78 13.34
C LEU A 139 10.24 9.44 13.43
N LEU A 140 9.82 8.43 12.67
CA LEU A 140 10.44 7.11 12.72
C LEU A 140 11.90 7.14 12.24
N ILE A 141 12.23 8.02 11.28
CA ILE A 141 13.62 8.25 10.86
C ILE A 141 14.43 8.88 12.00
N VAL A 142 13.89 9.91 12.68
CA VAL A 142 14.54 10.54 13.83
C VAL A 142 14.81 9.55 14.96
N PHE A 143 13.91 8.58 15.17
CA PHE A 143 14.08 7.53 16.18
C PHE A 143 14.82 6.29 15.67
N ASN A 144 15.35 6.30 14.44
CA ASN A 144 16.01 5.15 13.79
C ASN A 144 15.20 3.85 13.86
N ALA A 145 13.87 3.97 13.81
CA ALA A 145 12.94 2.86 13.97
C ALA A 145 12.77 2.12 12.63
N PHE A 146 13.79 1.36 12.23
CA PHE A 146 13.85 0.70 10.91
C PHE A 146 13.63 -0.82 10.92
N ASN A 147 13.26 -1.38 12.07
CA ASN A 147 12.88 -2.78 12.23
C ASN A 147 12.13 -2.98 13.55
N GLU A 148 11.63 -4.19 13.78
CA GLU A 148 10.88 -4.54 15.00
C GLU A 148 11.71 -4.41 16.28
N GLU A 149 13.02 -4.68 16.23
CA GLU A 149 13.90 -4.58 17.40
C GLU A 149 14.08 -3.12 17.85
N LYS A 150 14.19 -2.20 16.89
CA LYS A 150 14.34 -0.76 17.10
C LYS A 150 13.01 -0.01 17.02
N ALA A 151 11.89 -0.71 17.17
CA ALA A 151 10.59 -0.09 17.01
C ALA A 151 10.39 1.06 18.00
N PHE A 152 9.85 2.16 17.48
CA PHE A 152 9.44 3.30 18.27
C PHE A 152 8.20 2.98 19.09
N GLU A 153 8.22 3.33 20.37
CA GLU A 153 7.12 3.12 21.30
C GLU A 153 6.79 4.40 22.06
N ILE A 154 5.51 4.75 22.10
CA ILE A 154 5.01 5.79 23.00
C ILE A 154 4.66 5.14 24.33
N THR A 155 5.41 5.51 25.37
CA THR A 155 5.17 5.14 26.75
C THR A 155 4.43 6.27 27.48
N THR A 156 3.79 5.94 28.60
CA THR A 156 3.16 6.95 29.47
C THR A 156 4.14 7.98 30.02
N LYS A 157 5.46 7.70 30.02
CA LYS A 157 6.49 8.61 30.54
C LYS A 157 6.97 9.63 29.50
N ASN A 158 6.92 9.30 28.21
CA ASN A 158 7.46 10.13 27.13
C ASN A 158 6.38 10.71 26.19
N GLU A 159 5.12 10.26 26.29
CA GLU A 159 4.03 10.66 25.38
C GLU A 159 3.89 12.18 25.24
N THR A 160 3.84 12.94 26.35
CA THR A 160 3.67 14.39 26.29
C THR A 160 4.82 15.07 25.56
N LYS A 161 6.07 14.71 25.89
CA LYS A 161 7.27 15.30 25.28
C LYS A 161 7.38 14.96 23.80
N ILE A 162 7.09 13.71 23.44
CA ILE A 162 7.07 13.26 22.04
C ILE A 162 5.98 14.01 21.27
N TRP A 163 4.81 14.20 21.87
CA TRP A 163 3.72 14.88 21.21
C TRP A 163 3.98 16.37 21.01
N GLU A 164 4.60 17.04 21.98
CA GLU A 164 5.08 18.41 21.86
C GLU A 164 6.13 18.51 20.74
N PHE A 165 7.16 17.66 20.78
CA PHE A 165 8.17 17.58 19.71
C PHE A 165 7.57 17.39 18.32
N MET A 166 6.61 16.48 18.17
CA MET A 166 5.98 16.21 16.88
C MET A 166 5.24 17.42 16.32
N LYS A 167 4.52 18.16 17.15
CA LYS A 167 3.67 19.27 16.69
C LYS A 167 4.39 20.60 16.58
N GLU A 168 5.37 20.84 17.43
CA GLU A 168 6.03 22.14 17.56
C GLU A 168 7.37 22.11 16.82
N ASP A 169 8.22 21.11 17.09
CA ASP A 169 9.56 21.10 16.49
C ASP A 169 9.56 20.47 15.08
N LEU A 170 9.07 19.22 14.97
CA LEU A 170 9.16 18.46 13.72
C LEU A 170 8.19 18.97 12.66
N SER A 171 6.93 19.20 13.03
CA SER A 171 5.91 19.75 12.15
C SER A 171 6.33 21.10 11.54
N GLU A 172 6.71 22.07 12.39
CA GLU A 172 7.09 23.40 11.93
C GLU A 172 8.31 23.34 11.03
N GLY A 173 9.34 22.58 11.43
CA GLY A 173 10.53 22.40 10.60
C GLY A 173 10.21 21.82 9.22
N LEU A 174 9.34 20.80 9.14
CA LEU A 174 8.92 20.22 7.86
C LEU A 174 8.12 21.20 6.99
N VAL A 175 7.38 22.12 7.61
CA VAL A 175 6.66 23.19 6.91
C VAL A 175 7.62 24.26 6.39
N GLU A 176 8.60 24.66 7.19
CA GLU A 176 9.61 25.66 6.82
C GLU A 176 10.43 25.23 5.59
N ILE A 177 10.81 23.95 5.53
CA ILE A 177 11.55 23.40 4.37
C ILE A 177 10.64 23.03 3.18
N GLY A 178 9.32 23.20 3.31
CA GLY A 178 8.35 22.98 2.24
C GLY A 178 7.95 21.52 2.00
N ILE A 179 8.33 20.58 2.87
CA ILE A 179 8.00 19.15 2.74
C ILE A 179 6.54 18.87 3.11
N CYS A 180 6.00 19.63 4.08
CA CYS A 180 4.61 19.53 4.54
C CYS A 180 3.89 20.88 4.43
N LYS A 181 2.56 20.84 4.32
CA LYS A 181 1.73 22.00 4.66
C LYS A 181 1.47 22.03 6.16
N SER A 182 1.23 23.23 6.70
CA SER A 182 0.83 23.36 8.09
C SER A 182 -0.46 22.58 8.36
N PHE A 183 -0.44 21.81 9.44
CA PHE A 183 -1.61 21.13 9.99
C PHE A 183 -1.98 21.67 11.38
N GLN A 184 -1.49 22.87 11.72
CA GLN A 184 -1.77 23.55 12.99
C GLN A 184 -3.28 23.70 13.23
N ASP A 185 -4.02 24.13 12.20
CA ASP A 185 -5.49 24.23 12.27
C ASP A 185 -6.16 22.90 12.65
N LYS A 186 -5.61 21.76 12.23
CA LYS A 186 -6.13 20.42 12.55
C LYS A 186 -5.82 20.04 14.00
N ILE A 187 -4.65 20.44 14.50
CA ILE A 187 -4.25 20.26 15.91
C ILE A 187 -5.17 21.11 16.80
N ASP A 188 -5.35 22.37 16.44
CA ASP A 188 -6.13 23.36 17.22
C ASP A 188 -7.63 23.05 17.21
N ALA A 189 -8.13 22.36 16.18
CA ALA A 189 -9.48 21.84 16.13
C ALA A 189 -9.78 20.77 17.21
N LYS A 190 -8.76 20.30 17.96
CA LYS A 190 -8.89 19.40 19.13
C LYS A 190 -9.75 18.16 18.88
N SER A 191 -9.77 17.65 17.64
CA SER A 191 -10.43 16.38 17.38
C SER A 191 -9.72 15.26 18.12
N THR A 192 -10.43 14.17 18.42
CA THR A 192 -9.91 13.01 19.17
C THR A 192 -8.60 12.48 18.59
N LYS A 193 -8.41 12.60 17.27
CA LYS A 193 -7.21 12.20 16.53
C LYS A 193 -5.95 12.99 16.91
N TYR A 194 -6.06 14.29 17.19
CA TYR A 194 -4.93 15.15 17.56
C TYR A 194 -4.86 15.40 19.07
N ALA A 195 -5.62 14.64 19.87
CA ALA A 195 -5.65 14.81 21.32
C ALA A 195 -4.35 14.34 22.00
N SER A 196 -3.65 13.36 21.42
CA SER A 196 -2.35 12.87 21.93
C SER A 196 -1.52 12.23 20.83
N GLY A 197 -0.22 12.04 21.06
CA GLY A 197 0.67 11.34 20.13
C GLY A 197 0.22 9.90 19.89
N LYS A 198 -0.28 9.21 20.93
CA LYS A 198 -0.83 7.86 20.77
C LYS A 198 -2.06 7.85 19.87
N ASN A 199 -3.00 8.77 20.06
CA ASN A 199 -4.19 8.88 19.20
C ASN A 199 -3.83 9.29 17.78
N PHE A 200 -2.80 10.13 17.63
CA PHE A 200 -2.30 10.52 16.32
C PHE A 200 -1.70 9.32 15.61
N LEU A 201 -0.83 8.53 16.24
CA LEU A 201 -0.22 7.36 15.58
C LEU A 201 -1.22 6.23 15.31
N SER A 202 -2.12 5.96 16.26
CA SER A 202 -3.13 4.90 16.13
C SER A 202 -4.34 5.28 15.27
N GLY A 203 -4.65 6.57 15.15
CA GLY A 203 -5.80 7.10 14.41
C GLY A 203 -5.51 7.44 12.96
N GLN A 204 -4.33 7.09 12.43
CA GLN A 204 -3.97 7.37 11.03
C GLN A 204 -4.38 6.21 10.13
N PRO A 205 -4.97 6.50 8.97
CA PRO A 205 -5.53 5.50 8.09
C PRO A 205 -4.46 4.60 7.46
N SER A 206 -4.89 3.37 7.18
CA SER A 206 -4.34 2.25 6.39
C SER A 206 -3.52 2.52 5.10
N LEU A 207 -2.97 3.72 4.86
CA LEU A 207 -2.17 3.99 3.66
C LEU A 207 -0.71 3.52 3.83
N LEU A 208 -0.08 3.80 4.96
CA LEU A 208 1.30 3.36 5.22
C LEU A 208 1.42 1.83 5.24
N SER A 209 0.39 1.09 5.69
CA SER A 209 0.37 -0.38 5.60
C SER A 209 0.30 -0.92 4.17
N ARG A 210 -0.09 -0.12 3.16
CA ARG A 210 -0.03 -0.50 1.73
C ARG A 210 1.35 -0.33 1.12
N THR A 211 2.20 0.49 1.75
CA THR A 211 3.59 0.68 1.30
C THR A 211 4.51 -0.47 1.72
N GLY A 212 4.07 -1.32 2.65
CA GLY A 212 4.92 -2.34 3.28
C GLY A 212 5.94 -1.77 4.29
N LEU A 213 6.08 -0.45 4.35
CA LEU A 213 7.06 0.25 5.18
C LEU A 213 6.53 0.62 6.57
N PHE A 214 5.39 0.12 7.05
CA PHE A 214 4.90 0.47 8.39
C PHE A 214 3.96 -0.58 8.94
N ILE A 215 4.25 -1.08 10.14
CA ILE A 215 3.45 -2.12 10.81
C ILE A 215 2.92 -1.57 12.14
N PRO A 216 1.70 -1.00 12.17
CA PRO A 216 1.01 -0.67 13.40
C PRO A 216 0.15 -1.86 13.81
N ASN A 217 0.46 -2.52 14.93
CA ASN A 217 -0.55 -3.40 15.53
C ASN A 217 -0.50 -3.55 17.05
N ASN A 218 0.62 -3.20 17.70
CA ASN A 218 0.78 -3.41 19.15
C ASN A 218 1.34 -2.18 19.91
N GLY A 219 1.27 -0.98 19.33
CA GLY A 219 1.89 0.22 19.91
C GLY A 219 3.40 0.35 19.70
N ARG A 220 3.97 -0.57 18.90
CA ARG A 220 5.34 -0.55 18.36
C ARG A 220 5.26 -0.10 16.90
N TYR A 221 6.09 0.87 16.52
CA TYR A 221 6.02 1.53 15.22
C TYR A 221 7.40 1.55 14.56
N TYR A 222 7.53 1.06 13.34
CA TYR A 222 8.80 1.07 12.62
C TYR A 222 8.59 1.06 11.10
N LEU A 223 9.64 1.45 10.37
CA LEU A 223 9.75 1.33 8.93
C LEU A 223 10.54 0.08 8.56
N GLU A 224 9.94 -0.91 7.92
CA GLU A 224 10.67 -2.13 7.55
C GLU A 224 11.56 -1.89 6.32
N LEU A 225 12.86 -1.61 6.55
CA LEU A 225 13.85 -1.36 5.49
C LEU A 225 14.88 -2.50 5.46
N ILE A 226 14.78 -3.41 4.49
CA ILE A 226 15.59 -4.63 4.41
C ILE A 226 16.60 -4.54 3.26
N ALA A 227 16.15 -4.12 2.08
CA ALA A 227 16.93 -4.06 0.84
C ALA A 227 17.09 -2.62 0.34
N ASP A 228 18.05 -2.38 -0.57
CA ASP A 228 18.28 -1.06 -1.18
C ASP A 228 17.00 -0.48 -1.83
N ALA A 229 16.19 -1.35 -2.43
CA ALA A 229 14.93 -0.96 -3.04
C ALA A 229 13.94 -0.35 -2.04
N ASP A 230 13.98 -0.74 -0.77
CA ASP A 230 13.08 -0.19 0.26
C ASP A 230 13.47 1.26 0.60
N TYR A 231 14.77 1.55 0.62
CA TYR A 231 15.28 2.91 0.79
C TYR A 231 14.95 3.79 -0.40
N ASP A 232 15.14 3.27 -1.62
CA ASP A 232 14.80 3.98 -2.86
C ASP A 232 13.30 4.29 -2.92
N PHE A 233 12.48 3.32 -2.53
CA PHE A 233 11.03 3.51 -2.45
C PHE A 233 10.66 4.56 -1.41
N LEU A 234 11.19 4.49 -0.19
CA LEU A 234 10.95 5.49 0.86
C LEU A 234 11.32 6.92 0.41
N VAL A 235 12.48 7.08 -0.24
CA VAL A 235 12.92 8.37 -0.77
C VAL A 235 11.96 8.87 -1.86
N SER A 236 11.52 7.99 -2.76
CA SER A 236 10.55 8.36 -3.81
C SER A 236 9.21 8.82 -3.22
N LEU A 237 8.76 8.21 -2.12
CA LEU A 237 7.51 8.57 -1.44
C LEU A 237 7.58 9.94 -0.74
N LEU A 238 8.71 10.24 -0.09
CA LEU A 238 8.92 11.48 0.65
C LEU A 238 9.16 12.67 -0.27
N PHE A 239 9.92 12.45 -1.36
CA PHE A 239 10.52 13.51 -2.15
C PHE A 239 10.07 13.54 -3.63
N ASP A 240 8.93 12.93 -3.97
CA ASP A 240 8.32 13.09 -5.30
C ASP A 240 8.11 14.58 -5.61
N GLY A 241 8.78 15.08 -6.65
CA GLY A 241 8.74 16.48 -7.06
C GLY A 241 9.63 17.45 -6.26
N PHE A 242 10.49 16.96 -5.36
CA PHE A 242 11.43 17.78 -4.59
C PHE A 242 12.86 17.71 -5.14
N GLY A 243 13.56 18.85 -5.11
CA GLY A 243 14.93 18.99 -5.59
C GLY A 243 15.97 18.68 -4.50
N TYR A 244 17.24 18.83 -4.86
CA TYR A 244 18.35 18.61 -3.94
C TYR A 244 18.31 19.54 -2.73
N SER A 245 17.89 20.80 -2.91
CA SER A 245 17.79 21.80 -1.84
C SER A 245 16.87 21.34 -0.70
N GLU A 246 15.67 20.85 -1.03
CA GLU A 246 14.70 20.42 -0.01
C GLU A 246 15.14 19.11 0.65
N LYS A 247 15.77 18.21 -0.10
CA LYS A 247 16.35 16.97 0.45
C LYS A 247 17.48 17.25 1.43
N LEU A 248 18.38 18.19 1.10
CA LEU A 248 19.46 18.61 2.00
C LEU A 248 18.90 19.26 3.26
N ALA A 249 17.97 20.22 3.12
CA ALA A 249 17.33 20.88 4.25
C ALA A 249 16.58 19.89 5.16
N TYR A 250 15.97 18.85 4.59
CA TYR A 250 15.36 17.76 5.35
C TYR A 250 16.37 16.99 6.18
N VAL A 251 17.50 16.59 5.60
CA VAL A 251 18.56 15.87 6.32
C VAL A 251 19.10 16.74 7.46
N GLU A 252 19.40 18.01 7.19
CA GLU A 252 19.90 18.95 8.19
C GLU A 252 18.90 19.18 9.33
N LEU A 253 17.60 19.30 9.00
CA LEU A 253 16.53 19.41 9.99
C LEU A 253 16.51 18.19 10.92
N LEU A 254 16.47 16.98 10.35
CA LEU A 254 16.39 15.76 11.17
C LEU A 254 17.67 15.55 12.00
N GLU A 255 18.84 15.87 11.46
CA GLU A 255 20.10 15.82 12.22
C GLU A 255 20.09 16.78 13.40
N LYS A 256 19.62 18.01 13.19
CA LYS A 256 19.45 19.01 14.26
C LYS A 256 18.47 18.51 15.33
N LEU A 257 17.27 18.10 14.93
CA LEU A 257 16.22 17.67 15.83
C LEU A 257 16.59 16.41 16.62
N GLY A 258 17.21 15.42 15.96
CA GLY A 258 17.70 14.22 16.62
C GLY A 258 18.75 14.52 17.69
N ARG A 259 19.70 15.42 17.41
CA ARG A 259 20.69 15.86 18.41
C ARG A 259 20.03 16.60 19.58
N GLU A 260 19.04 17.44 19.32
CA GLU A 260 18.30 18.15 20.37
C GLU A 260 17.52 17.18 21.27
N LEU A 261 16.87 16.16 20.70
CA LEU A 261 16.16 15.13 21.45
C LEU A 261 17.11 14.32 22.36
N PHE A 262 18.30 14.00 21.87
CA PHE A 262 19.34 13.36 22.69
C PHE A 262 19.77 14.27 23.85
N MET A 263 20.04 15.55 23.59
CA MET A 263 20.43 16.52 24.63
C MET A 263 19.33 16.73 25.67
N LYS A 264 18.05 16.61 25.29
CA LYS A 264 16.87 16.68 26.19
C LYS A 264 16.57 15.34 26.89
N SER A 265 17.38 14.29 26.68
CA SER A 265 17.16 12.93 27.19
C SER A 265 15.80 12.35 26.81
N ILE A 266 15.31 12.68 25.62
CA ILE A 266 14.11 12.08 25.01
C ILE A 266 14.50 10.90 24.12
N LEU A 267 15.65 11.01 23.43
CA LEU A 267 16.36 9.86 22.86
C LEU A 267 17.34 9.33 23.90
N GLU A 268 17.32 8.01 24.15
CA GLU A 268 18.20 7.36 25.11
C GLU A 268 19.63 7.22 24.57
N ASP A 269 19.77 6.97 23.27
CA ASP A 269 21.04 6.83 22.56
C ASP A 269 21.42 8.09 21.79
N ILE A 270 22.73 8.25 21.54
CA ILE A 270 23.25 9.30 20.64
C ILE A 270 22.54 9.19 19.30
N PHE A 271 21.92 10.28 18.87
CA PHE A 271 21.32 10.33 17.55
C PHE A 271 22.41 10.20 16.47
N ASP A 272 22.27 9.18 15.65
CA ASP A 272 23.08 8.95 14.46
C ASP A 272 22.14 8.76 13.26
N PHE A 273 22.20 9.66 12.27
CA PHE A 273 21.34 9.54 11.10
C PHE A 273 21.81 8.33 10.29
N ASN A 274 20.92 7.38 10.01
CA ASN A 274 21.27 6.21 9.21
C ASN A 274 22.01 6.57 7.89
N ASP A 275 23.31 6.26 7.82
CA ASP A 275 24.20 6.64 6.71
C ASP A 275 23.67 6.22 5.34
N LYS A 276 23.08 5.02 5.27
CA LYS A 276 22.53 4.48 4.04
C LYS A 276 21.34 5.31 3.56
N LEU A 277 20.39 5.60 4.45
CA LEU A 277 19.24 6.45 4.12
C LEU A 277 19.70 7.87 3.79
N ARG A 278 20.64 8.43 4.57
CA ARG A 278 21.22 9.76 4.31
C ARG A 278 21.82 9.83 2.90
N SER A 279 22.62 8.84 2.53
CA SER A 279 23.20 8.73 1.19
C SER A 279 22.13 8.64 0.10
N LYS A 280 21.07 7.84 0.32
CA LYS A 280 19.96 7.69 -0.65
C LYS A 280 19.08 8.93 -0.78
N ILE A 281 18.98 9.75 0.26
CA ILE A 281 18.27 11.04 0.17
C ILE A 281 19.09 12.03 -0.67
N LEU A 282 20.42 12.06 -0.50
CA LEU A 282 21.28 13.06 -1.13
C LEU A 282 21.75 12.69 -2.55
N HIS A 283 21.60 11.44 -2.98
CA HIS A 283 22.03 10.92 -4.29
C HIS A 283 20.87 10.30 -5.06
#